data_AF-A0A0M0H9N5-F1
#
_entry.id   AF-A0A0M0H9N5-F1
#
_cell.length_a   1.000
_cell.length_b   1.000
_cell.length_c   1.000
_cell.angle_alpha   90.00
_cell.angle_beta   90.00
_cell.angle_gamma   90.00
#
_symmetry.space_group_name_H-M   'P 1'
#
loop_
_entity.id
_entity.type
_entity.pdbx_description
1 polymer ?
#
loop_
_entity_poly.entity_id
_entity_poly.type
_entity_poly.pdbx_seq_one_letter_code
_entity_poly.pdbx_strand_id
1 'polypeptide(L)'
;MSITAVASMVVLAGCGANQEAAKPQTEQTEEVKTEAGKQQEANTYVAAYTSAAKELVALVKKKEGDKTPVEWDKAQQLYDGKLKARVQLLDGEYKDKVNEQLTAALAAGKEGQMPAAVVGQIVDKLLQKTAFLTTRHEFKQANDGFAKKEEAKQAINLAKEVYEAILKGTMEKRDTAYETKLVSTIDAGFSEMIAAVDKGDNLAYNLGKQMVDKSLMKGFYLASGGEKGYAYKIEKGVKEEEKPEKLKVMQAEGWAFFQSVQGYVVKHSQADADYINQQFDLSNDPKNIKGDGIHTAFVRSLTATAKHEYDESFANWGQDKAVITSLEGALFLDMIKTDLPKVLGDEAKANALLEQAQQHLEAAKAKDKQKAEAIYKEMQPSLDKLAAYGR
;
A
#
# COMPACT_ATOMS: atom_id res chain seq x y z
N MET A 1 -0.79 -4.83 -54.86
CA MET A 1 0.63 -5.17 -55.06
C MET A 1 0.95 -6.32 -54.13
N SER A 2 1.11 -7.49 -54.72
CA SER A 2 1.63 -8.68 -54.07
C SER A 2 3.12 -8.52 -53.77
N ILE A 3 3.62 -9.45 -52.93
CA ILE A 3 4.98 -10.01 -52.82
C ILE A 3 5.49 -9.86 -51.38
N THR A 4 6.04 -10.84 -50.67
CA THR A 4 6.15 -12.31 -50.75
C THR A 4 6.82 -12.70 -49.43
N ALA A 5 6.37 -13.77 -48.78
CA ALA A 5 7.10 -14.42 -47.69
C ALA A 5 8.33 -15.15 -48.25
N VAL A 6 9.49 -15.03 -47.61
CA VAL A 6 10.59 -15.99 -47.79
C VAL A 6 11.15 -16.37 -46.42
N ALA A 7 10.80 -17.58 -45.99
CA ALA A 7 11.56 -18.34 -45.03
C ALA A 7 12.77 -18.97 -45.72
N SER A 8 13.91 -19.06 -45.05
CA SER A 8 15.00 -19.98 -45.41
C SER A 8 15.75 -20.38 -44.14
N MET A 9 15.49 -21.61 -43.69
CA MET A 9 16.41 -22.42 -42.89
C MET A 9 17.43 -23.11 -43.83
N VAL A 10 18.43 -23.77 -43.22
CA VAL A 10 19.34 -24.82 -43.75
C VAL A 10 20.68 -24.27 -44.30
N VAL A 11 21.90 -24.74 -43.96
CA VAL A 11 22.43 -25.82 -43.09
C VAL A 11 23.96 -25.59 -42.87
N LEU A 12 24.48 -26.21 -41.81
CA LEU A 12 25.86 -26.54 -41.42
C LEU A 12 26.98 -26.53 -42.50
N ALA A 13 28.20 -26.17 -42.10
CA ALA A 13 29.32 -27.10 -41.85
C ALA A 13 30.67 -26.38 -41.69
N GLY A 14 31.51 -26.86 -40.77
CA GLY A 14 32.89 -26.43 -40.61
C GLY A 14 33.62 -27.21 -39.50
N CYS A 15 33.83 -28.51 -39.72
CA CYS A 15 34.64 -29.39 -38.87
C CYS A 15 36.15 -29.12 -39.03
N GLY A 16 36.89 -29.24 -37.92
CA GLY A 16 38.33 -29.50 -37.89
C GLY A 16 38.67 -30.23 -36.59
N ALA A 17 39.16 -31.47 -36.70
CA ALA A 17 39.16 -32.52 -35.68
C ALA A 17 40.39 -32.54 -34.75
N ASN A 18 40.24 -33.02 -33.51
CA ASN A 18 40.88 -34.27 -33.02
C ASN A 18 40.36 -34.70 -31.63
N GLN A 19 40.25 -36.03 -31.43
CA GLN A 19 39.74 -36.71 -30.24
C GLN A 19 40.78 -36.83 -29.11
N GLU A 20 40.33 -36.72 -27.85
CA GLU A 20 40.64 -37.70 -26.79
C GLU A 20 39.65 -37.57 -25.62
N ALA A 21 39.24 -38.71 -25.05
CA ALA A 21 38.15 -38.83 -24.09
C ALA A 21 38.59 -38.55 -22.64
N ALA A 22 37.75 -37.84 -21.87
CA ALA A 22 37.81 -37.83 -20.41
C ALA A 22 36.40 -37.97 -19.80
N LYS A 23 36.31 -38.81 -18.76
CA LYS A 23 35.11 -39.15 -17.97
C LYS A 23 34.51 -37.93 -17.22
N PRO A 24 33.22 -37.99 -16.83
CA PRO A 24 32.48 -36.83 -16.35
C PRO A 24 32.97 -36.34 -14.98
N GLN A 25 33.31 -35.05 -14.89
CA GLN A 25 33.43 -34.33 -13.63
C GLN A 25 32.09 -33.67 -13.30
N THR A 26 31.65 -33.91 -12.07
CA THR A 26 30.51 -33.33 -11.37
C THR A 26 30.33 -31.83 -11.60
N GLU A 27 29.24 -31.46 -12.28
CA GLU A 27 28.63 -30.12 -12.24
C GLU A 27 27.77 -30.02 -10.97
N GLN A 28 28.36 -29.51 -9.90
CA GLN A 28 27.64 -28.95 -8.75
C GLN A 28 28.49 -27.80 -8.20
N THR A 29 28.57 -26.67 -8.92
CA THR A 29 29.17 -25.45 -8.31
C THR A 29 28.86 -24.10 -8.97
N GLU A 30 28.08 -24.01 -10.06
CA GLU A 30 27.79 -22.72 -10.69
C GLU A 30 26.44 -22.08 -10.31
N GLU A 31 25.40 -22.83 -9.94
CA GLU A 31 24.12 -22.21 -9.53
C GLU A 31 24.18 -21.51 -8.17
N VAL A 32 24.97 -22.01 -7.22
CA VAL A 32 24.99 -21.51 -5.82
C VAL A 32 25.68 -20.15 -5.67
N LYS A 33 26.61 -19.78 -6.57
CA LYS A 33 27.32 -18.48 -6.49
C LYS A 33 26.48 -17.29 -6.96
N THR A 34 25.44 -17.52 -7.77
CA THR A 34 24.65 -16.45 -8.40
C THR A 34 23.48 -16.01 -7.53
N GLU A 35 22.88 -16.92 -6.76
CA GLU A 35 21.80 -16.61 -5.82
C GLU A 35 22.31 -15.97 -4.53
N ALA A 36 23.41 -16.47 -3.95
CA ALA A 36 23.99 -15.89 -2.73
C ALA A 36 24.48 -14.44 -2.91
N GLY A 37 25.02 -14.10 -4.09
CA GLY A 37 25.43 -12.74 -4.43
C GLY A 37 24.25 -11.77 -4.57
N LYS A 38 23.17 -12.18 -5.26
CA LYS A 38 21.92 -11.42 -5.35
C LYS A 38 21.23 -11.28 -3.99
N GLN A 39 21.31 -12.32 -3.16
CA GLN A 39 20.73 -12.33 -1.82
C GLN A 39 21.42 -11.32 -0.89
N GLN A 40 22.75 -11.26 -0.95
CA GLN A 40 23.54 -10.29 -0.20
C GLN A 40 23.27 -8.86 -0.68
N GLU A 41 23.19 -8.61 -1.99
CA GLU A 41 22.89 -7.27 -2.53
C GLU A 41 21.50 -6.75 -2.12
N ALA A 42 20.47 -7.60 -2.16
CA ALA A 42 19.10 -7.19 -1.81
C ALA A 42 18.91 -6.93 -0.30
N ASN A 43 19.53 -7.74 0.57
CA ASN A 43 19.52 -7.49 2.03
C ASN A 43 20.32 -6.22 2.39
N THR A 44 21.43 -5.96 1.69
CA THR A 44 22.23 -4.74 1.88
C THR A 44 21.42 -3.50 1.47
N TYR A 45 20.58 -3.62 0.44
CA TYR A 45 19.72 -2.55 -0.02
C TYR A 45 18.62 -2.17 1.01
N VAL A 46 17.86 -3.12 1.57
CA VAL A 46 16.78 -2.79 2.53
C VAL A 46 17.33 -2.15 3.80
N ALA A 47 18.46 -2.65 4.31
CA ALA A 47 19.15 -2.03 5.45
C ALA A 47 19.58 -0.59 5.13
N ALA A 48 20.15 -0.34 3.95
CA ALA A 48 20.56 1.00 3.52
C ALA A 48 19.36 1.94 3.35
N TYR A 49 18.28 1.48 2.70
CA TYR A 49 17.06 2.25 2.50
C TYR A 49 16.40 2.62 3.84
N THR A 50 16.16 1.64 4.71
CA THR A 50 15.48 1.86 6.00
C THR A 50 16.31 2.73 6.94
N SER A 51 17.64 2.57 6.94
CA SER A 51 18.56 3.44 7.69
C SER A 51 18.52 4.87 7.18
N ALA A 52 18.66 5.09 5.86
CA ALA A 52 18.63 6.42 5.26
C ALA A 52 17.27 7.12 5.48
N ALA A 53 16.16 6.39 5.38
CA ALA A 53 14.83 6.93 5.64
C ALA A 53 14.70 7.39 7.11
N LYS A 54 15.15 6.58 8.07
CA LYS A 54 15.14 6.94 9.51
C LYS A 54 16.04 8.13 9.81
N GLU A 55 17.24 8.17 9.22
CA GLU A 55 18.17 9.29 9.38
C GLU A 55 17.57 10.58 8.81
N LEU A 56 16.96 10.53 7.61
CA LEU A 56 16.31 11.69 7.02
C LEU A 56 15.18 12.21 7.92
N VAL A 57 14.31 11.32 8.41
CA VAL A 57 13.25 11.71 9.36
C VAL A 57 13.83 12.34 10.62
N ALA A 58 14.88 11.77 11.21
CA ALA A 58 15.51 12.33 12.42
C ALA A 58 16.15 13.72 12.16
N LEU A 59 16.67 13.96 10.96
CA LEU A 59 17.21 15.25 10.56
C LEU A 59 16.13 16.33 10.49
N VAL A 60 14.99 16.04 9.84
CA VAL A 60 13.97 17.05 9.53
C VAL A 60 12.82 17.13 10.53
N LYS A 61 12.49 16.05 11.22
CA LYS A 61 11.37 15.97 12.15
C LYS A 61 11.85 16.08 13.59
N LYS A 62 11.72 17.28 14.15
CA LYS A 62 12.07 17.58 15.54
C LYS A 62 10.90 17.26 16.47
N LYS A 63 11.22 16.78 17.69
CA LYS A 63 10.20 16.58 18.73
C LYS A 63 9.70 17.94 19.22
N GLU A 64 8.50 17.98 19.78
CA GLU A 64 8.00 19.21 20.40
C GLU A 64 8.98 19.72 21.45
N GLY A 65 9.34 21.01 21.37
CA GLY A 65 10.32 21.64 22.25
C GLY A 65 11.79 21.47 21.84
N ASP A 66 12.11 20.62 20.86
CA ASP A 66 13.45 20.53 20.29
C ASP A 66 13.70 21.73 19.35
N LYS A 67 14.67 22.56 19.74
CA LYS A 67 15.05 23.79 19.03
C LYS A 67 16.28 23.61 18.14
N THR A 68 16.78 22.39 17.99
CA THR A 68 17.93 22.12 17.15
C THR A 68 17.58 22.48 15.70
N PRO A 69 18.33 23.39 15.05
CA PRO A 69 18.09 23.73 13.65
C PRO A 69 18.13 22.49 12.77
N VAL A 70 17.29 22.48 11.72
CA VAL A 70 17.35 21.42 10.70
C VAL A 70 18.55 21.68 9.79
N GLU A 71 19.42 20.68 9.64
CA GLU A 71 20.51 20.69 8.68
C GLU A 71 19.97 20.39 7.27
N TRP A 72 19.35 21.39 6.63
CA TRP A 72 18.65 21.21 5.35
C TRP A 72 19.53 20.71 4.22
N ASP A 73 20.78 21.20 4.11
CA ASP A 73 21.72 20.73 3.08
C ASP A 73 22.03 19.25 3.26
N LYS A 74 22.24 18.81 4.50
CA LYS A 74 22.47 17.40 4.82
C LYS A 74 21.23 16.54 4.52
N ALA A 75 20.04 17.04 4.85
CA ALA A 75 18.78 16.36 4.54
C ALA A 75 18.59 16.19 3.02
N GLN A 76 18.84 17.24 2.23
CA GLN A 76 18.79 17.19 0.76
C GLN A 76 19.82 16.21 0.19
N GLN A 77 21.08 16.28 0.63
CA GLN A 77 22.14 15.36 0.19
C GLN A 77 21.81 13.89 0.51
N LEU A 78 21.28 13.62 1.71
CA LEU A 78 20.85 12.28 2.09
C LEU A 78 19.71 11.78 1.20
N TYR A 79 18.71 12.63 0.94
CA TYR A 79 17.61 12.28 0.04
C TYR A 79 18.10 11.98 -1.37
N ASP A 80 18.80 12.93 -2.00
CA ASP A 80 19.30 12.82 -3.38
C ASP A 80 20.26 11.63 -3.54
N GLY A 81 21.13 11.40 -2.55
CA GLY A 81 22.17 10.38 -2.63
C GLY A 81 21.74 8.96 -2.24
N LYS A 82 20.69 8.78 -1.42
CA LYS A 82 20.33 7.47 -0.85
C LYS A 82 18.89 7.03 -1.08
N LEU A 83 17.95 7.95 -1.29
CA LEU A 83 16.52 7.62 -1.32
C LEU A 83 15.86 7.91 -2.68
N LYS A 84 16.23 9.01 -3.32
CA LYS A 84 15.57 9.55 -4.52
C LYS A 84 15.40 8.54 -5.65
N ALA A 85 16.44 7.80 -5.99
CA ALA A 85 16.38 6.82 -7.08
C ALA A 85 15.32 5.74 -6.82
N ARG A 86 15.20 5.26 -5.57
CA ARG A 86 14.15 4.31 -5.20
C ARG A 86 12.77 4.95 -5.28
N VAL A 87 12.62 6.17 -4.76
CA VAL A 87 11.34 6.88 -4.81
C VAL A 87 10.89 7.09 -6.26
N GLN A 88 11.81 7.48 -7.16
CA GLN A 88 11.51 7.64 -8.59
C GLN A 88 11.14 6.32 -9.28
N LEU A 89 11.80 5.21 -8.92
CA LEU A 89 11.43 3.89 -9.42
C LEU A 89 10.00 3.53 -9.02
N LEU A 90 9.64 3.75 -7.76
CA LEU A 90 8.30 3.48 -7.25
C LEU A 90 7.25 4.42 -7.85
N ASP A 91 7.57 5.71 -8.00
CA ASP A 91 6.70 6.68 -8.69
C ASP A 91 6.40 6.23 -10.13
N GLY A 92 7.40 5.72 -10.85
CA GLY A 92 7.23 5.17 -12.20
C GLY A 92 6.33 3.93 -12.23
N GLU A 93 6.55 2.97 -11.31
CA GLU A 93 5.78 1.72 -11.23
C GLU A 93 4.32 1.96 -10.84
N TYR A 94 4.08 2.85 -9.87
CA TYR A 94 2.75 3.10 -9.31
C TYR A 94 2.06 4.35 -9.85
N LYS A 95 2.69 5.06 -10.80
CA LYS A 95 2.24 6.36 -11.35
C LYS A 95 1.99 7.40 -10.26
N ASP A 96 2.85 7.39 -9.25
CA ASP A 96 2.81 8.26 -8.08
C ASP A 96 3.74 9.48 -8.28
N LYS A 97 3.69 10.42 -7.33
CA LYS A 97 4.48 11.67 -7.36
C LYS A 97 5.24 11.95 -6.07
N VAL A 98 5.61 10.90 -5.32
CA VAL A 98 6.22 11.04 -4.00
C VAL A 98 7.57 11.75 -4.09
N ASN A 99 8.35 11.53 -5.15
CA ASN A 99 9.64 12.20 -5.34
C ASN A 99 9.47 13.72 -5.50
N GLU A 100 8.49 14.13 -6.31
CA GLU A 100 8.17 15.55 -6.51
C GLU A 100 7.78 16.19 -5.18
N GLN A 101 6.89 15.54 -4.43
CA GLN A 101 6.39 15.99 -3.14
C GLN A 101 7.51 16.11 -2.07
N LEU A 102 8.39 15.10 -1.96
CA LEU A 102 9.53 15.12 -1.04
C LEU A 102 10.54 16.21 -1.41
N THR A 103 10.87 16.33 -2.70
CA THR A 103 11.81 17.36 -3.20
C THR A 103 11.27 18.75 -2.91
N ALA A 104 9.99 19.01 -3.20
CA ALA A 104 9.35 20.29 -2.95
C ALA A 104 9.28 20.62 -1.44
N ALA A 105 8.94 19.65 -0.59
CA ALA A 105 8.88 19.88 0.85
C ALA A 105 10.25 20.21 1.46
N LEU A 106 11.31 19.50 1.05
CA LEU A 106 12.68 19.78 1.50
C LEU A 106 13.16 21.16 1.03
N ALA A 107 12.87 21.53 -0.22
CA ALA A 107 13.20 22.86 -0.75
C ALA A 107 12.46 23.97 -0.01
N ALA A 108 11.14 23.84 0.18
CA ALA A 108 10.32 24.81 0.90
C ALA A 108 10.78 24.98 2.38
N GLY A 109 11.20 23.89 3.02
CA GLY A 109 11.80 23.93 4.36
C GLY A 109 13.12 24.70 4.39
N LYS A 110 14.00 24.43 3.43
CA LYS A 110 15.30 25.12 3.29
C LYS A 110 15.13 26.62 3.01
N GLU A 111 14.19 26.97 2.16
CA GLU A 111 13.90 28.35 1.76
C GLU A 111 13.07 29.12 2.79
N GLY A 112 12.65 28.46 3.88
CA GLY A 112 11.82 29.07 4.92
C GLY A 112 10.38 29.33 4.51
N GLN A 113 9.95 28.83 3.34
CA GLN A 113 8.58 28.94 2.84
C GLN A 113 7.60 28.03 3.59
N MET A 114 8.11 26.96 4.20
CA MET A 114 7.33 26.03 5.01
C MET A 114 7.99 25.78 6.36
N PRO A 115 7.25 25.83 7.49
CA PRO A 115 7.82 25.57 8.80
C PRO A 115 8.44 24.17 8.90
N ALA A 116 9.59 24.06 9.56
CA ALA A 116 10.32 22.80 9.73
C ALA A 116 9.45 21.67 10.32
N ALA A 117 8.59 22.00 11.30
CA ALA A 117 7.68 21.03 11.91
C ALA A 117 6.66 20.44 10.91
N VAL A 118 6.22 21.24 9.94
CA VAL A 118 5.29 20.83 8.88
C VAL A 118 6.04 19.96 7.86
N VAL A 119 7.21 20.41 7.38
CA VAL A 119 8.06 19.64 6.46
C VAL A 119 8.45 18.30 7.06
N GLY A 120 8.82 18.26 8.34
CA GLY A 120 9.18 17.03 9.03
C GLY A 120 8.07 15.99 9.06
N GLN A 121 6.81 16.42 9.15
CA GLN A 121 5.68 15.48 9.04
C GLN A 121 5.44 15.00 7.62
N ILE A 122 5.52 15.90 6.63
CA ILE A 122 5.39 15.54 5.22
C ILE A 122 6.43 14.47 4.86
N VAL A 123 7.70 14.73 5.20
CA VAL A 123 8.81 13.80 4.90
C VAL A 123 8.60 12.45 5.61
N ASP A 124 8.28 12.44 6.91
CA ASP A 124 7.99 11.21 7.65
C ASP A 124 6.89 10.37 6.98
N LYS A 125 5.74 10.98 6.67
CA LYS A 125 4.60 10.21 6.14
C LYS A 125 4.77 9.80 4.68
N LEU A 126 5.41 10.64 3.85
CA LEU A 126 5.71 10.27 2.47
C LEU A 126 6.78 9.17 2.39
N LEU A 127 7.71 9.10 3.34
CA LEU A 127 8.61 7.96 3.47
C LEU A 127 7.89 6.70 3.96
N GLN A 128 6.86 6.83 4.81
CA GLN A 128 5.96 5.70 5.11
C GLN A 128 5.19 5.25 3.85
N LYS A 129 4.70 6.17 3.00
CA LYS A 129 4.13 5.81 1.69
C LYS A 129 5.16 5.06 0.83
N THR A 130 6.40 5.55 0.76
CA THR A 130 7.49 4.91 0.00
C THR A 130 7.79 3.51 0.53
N ALA A 131 7.78 3.32 1.85
CA ALA A 131 7.93 2.00 2.48
C ALA A 131 6.78 1.06 2.12
N PHE A 132 5.54 1.57 2.09
CA PHE A 132 4.38 0.81 1.64
C PHE A 132 4.47 0.39 0.18
N LEU A 133 4.85 1.31 -0.72
CA LEU A 133 5.09 0.99 -2.13
C LEU A 133 6.26 0.01 -2.31
N THR A 134 7.27 0.10 -1.44
CA THR A 134 8.35 -0.89 -1.39
C THR A 134 7.83 -2.28 -1.03
N THR A 135 7.01 -2.42 0.01
CA THR A 135 6.38 -3.70 0.36
C THR A 135 5.62 -4.28 -0.85
N ARG A 136 4.86 -3.45 -1.58
CA ARG A 136 4.14 -3.88 -2.80
C ARG A 136 5.07 -4.31 -3.92
N HIS A 137 6.16 -3.57 -4.14
CA HIS A 137 7.16 -3.91 -5.13
C HIS A 137 7.74 -5.30 -4.83
N GLU A 138 8.13 -5.57 -3.58
CA GLU A 138 8.67 -6.89 -3.24
C GLU A 138 7.61 -8.00 -3.32
N PHE A 139 6.33 -7.73 -2.99
CA PHE A 139 5.24 -8.68 -3.26
C PHE A 139 5.07 -8.96 -4.75
N LYS A 140 5.28 -7.97 -5.61
CA LYS A 140 5.27 -8.19 -7.06
C LYS A 140 6.45 -9.07 -7.48
N GLN A 141 7.66 -8.79 -6.97
CA GLN A 141 8.84 -9.61 -7.26
C GLN A 141 8.66 -11.07 -6.81
N ALA A 142 8.12 -11.28 -5.60
CA ALA A 142 7.83 -12.62 -5.09
C ALA A 142 6.79 -13.36 -5.94
N ASN A 143 5.79 -12.65 -6.47
CA ASN A 143 4.77 -13.24 -7.35
C ASN A 143 5.34 -13.58 -8.74
N ASP A 144 6.13 -12.69 -9.32
CA ASP A 144 6.75 -12.90 -10.64
C ASP A 144 7.80 -14.02 -10.58
N GLY A 145 8.51 -14.13 -9.46
CA GLY A 145 9.47 -15.18 -9.16
C GLY A 145 8.90 -16.38 -8.41
N PHE A 146 7.57 -16.55 -8.32
CA PHE A 146 6.94 -17.49 -7.38
C PHE A 146 7.44 -18.95 -7.48
N ALA A 147 7.75 -19.41 -8.70
CA ALA A 147 8.29 -20.75 -8.93
C ALA A 147 9.70 -20.96 -8.34
N LYS A 148 10.45 -19.88 -8.12
CA LYS A 148 11.76 -19.88 -7.49
C LYS A 148 11.60 -19.57 -6.01
N LYS A 149 11.29 -20.62 -5.24
CA LYS A 149 10.84 -20.49 -3.85
C LYS A 149 11.76 -19.65 -2.96
N GLU A 150 13.08 -19.79 -3.11
CA GLU A 150 14.03 -19.03 -2.30
C GLU A 150 14.05 -17.53 -2.66
N GLU A 151 14.09 -17.20 -3.96
CA GLU A 151 13.97 -15.80 -4.43
C GLU A 151 12.63 -15.17 -3.96
N ALA A 152 11.52 -15.92 -4.07
CA ALA A 152 10.21 -15.44 -3.64
C ALA A 152 10.12 -15.22 -2.13
N LYS A 153 10.59 -16.17 -1.31
CA LYS A 153 10.67 -16.02 0.15
C LYS A 153 11.57 -14.86 0.55
N GLN A 154 12.67 -14.65 -0.15
CA GLN A 154 13.53 -13.52 0.11
C GLN A 154 12.79 -12.19 -0.11
N ALA A 155 12.12 -12.01 -1.24
CA ALA A 155 11.34 -10.80 -1.50
C ALA A 155 10.24 -10.59 -0.44
N ILE A 156 9.55 -11.63 0.00
CA ILE A 156 8.58 -11.54 1.11
C ILE A 156 9.25 -11.06 2.41
N ASN A 157 10.42 -11.61 2.74
CA ASN A 157 11.17 -11.20 3.93
C ASN A 157 11.66 -9.74 3.84
N LEU A 158 12.10 -9.28 2.68
CA LEU A 158 12.48 -7.88 2.45
C LEU A 158 11.29 -6.93 2.66
N ALA A 159 10.11 -7.28 2.15
CA ALA A 159 8.87 -6.56 2.43
C ALA A 159 8.57 -6.50 3.94
N LYS A 160 8.77 -7.61 4.65
CA LYS A 160 8.55 -7.72 6.09
C LYS A 160 9.52 -6.83 6.87
N GLU A 161 10.81 -6.86 6.54
CA GLU A 161 11.83 -6.01 7.18
C GLU A 161 11.51 -4.51 7.02
N VAL A 162 11.07 -4.08 5.82
CA VAL A 162 10.64 -2.70 5.58
C VAL A 162 9.39 -2.35 6.40
N TYR A 163 8.41 -3.25 6.45
CA TYR A 163 7.21 -3.09 7.29
C TYR A 163 7.58 -2.94 8.77
N GLU A 164 8.38 -3.84 9.32
CA GLU A 164 8.79 -3.82 10.72
C GLU A 164 9.60 -2.56 11.06
N ALA A 165 10.49 -2.14 10.15
CA ALA A 165 11.37 -1.00 10.37
C ALA A 165 10.66 0.36 10.34
N ILE A 166 9.63 0.53 9.49
CA ILE A 166 9.04 1.85 9.19
C ILE A 166 7.53 1.92 9.48
N LEU A 167 6.77 0.87 9.17
CA LEU A 167 5.31 0.92 9.12
C LEU A 167 4.63 0.37 10.38
N LYS A 168 5.22 -0.64 11.02
CA LYS A 168 4.62 -1.36 12.16
C LYS A 168 4.20 -0.43 13.29
N GLY A 169 5.05 0.53 13.66
CA GLY A 169 4.72 1.51 14.70
C GLY A 169 3.53 2.42 14.37
N THR A 170 3.21 2.64 13.09
CA THR A 170 1.98 3.32 12.69
C THR A 170 0.77 2.40 12.86
N MET A 171 0.89 1.12 12.50
CA MET A 171 -0.18 0.12 12.68
C MET A 171 -0.50 -0.10 14.17
N GLU A 172 0.51 -0.24 15.02
CA GLU A 172 0.34 -0.37 16.49
C GLU A 172 -0.43 0.81 17.09
N LYS A 173 -0.15 2.03 16.64
CA LYS A 173 -0.90 3.22 17.05
C LYS A 173 -2.35 3.19 16.63
N ARG A 174 -2.70 2.51 15.53
CA ARG A 174 -4.08 2.35 15.07
C ARG A 174 -4.77 1.21 15.80
N ASP A 175 -4.08 0.10 16.05
CA ASP A 175 -4.58 -0.96 16.93
C ASP A 175 -4.94 -0.44 18.31
N THR A 176 -4.07 0.39 18.90
CA THR A 176 -4.37 1.01 20.20
C THR A 176 -5.52 2.01 20.11
N ALA A 177 -5.54 2.85 19.07
CA ALA A 177 -6.58 3.88 18.96
C ALA A 177 -7.96 3.30 18.63
N TYR A 178 -8.05 2.26 17.80
CA TYR A 178 -9.30 1.75 17.25
C TYR A 178 -9.65 0.33 17.72
N GLU A 179 -8.84 -0.27 18.60
CA GLU A 179 -9.00 -1.65 19.06
C GLU A 179 -9.01 -2.66 17.89
N THR A 180 -8.23 -2.35 16.86
CA THR A 180 -8.05 -3.20 15.68
C THR A 180 -7.00 -4.28 15.91
N LYS A 181 -6.84 -5.16 14.92
CA LYS A 181 -5.87 -6.26 14.90
C LYS A 181 -4.97 -6.18 13.65
N LEU A 182 -4.60 -4.98 13.22
CA LEU A 182 -3.83 -4.75 12.01
C LEU A 182 -2.47 -5.45 12.07
N VAL A 183 -1.73 -5.31 13.17
CA VAL A 183 -0.38 -5.90 13.30
C VAL A 183 -0.45 -7.41 13.18
N SER A 184 -1.34 -8.06 13.93
CA SER A 184 -1.47 -9.52 13.87
C SER A 184 -2.03 -10.02 12.54
N THR A 185 -2.91 -9.25 11.88
CA THR A 185 -3.40 -9.57 10.53
C THR A 185 -2.27 -9.48 9.50
N ILE A 186 -1.41 -8.47 9.60
CA ILE A 186 -0.24 -8.31 8.72
C ILE A 186 0.77 -9.44 8.95
N ASP A 187 1.09 -9.76 10.21
CA ASP A 187 2.03 -10.82 10.56
C ASP A 187 1.51 -12.20 10.08
N ALA A 188 0.20 -12.44 10.19
CA ALA A 188 -0.45 -13.63 9.65
C ALA A 188 -0.39 -13.66 8.12
N GLY A 189 -0.61 -12.53 7.43
CA GLY A 189 -0.51 -12.43 5.98
C GLY A 189 0.89 -12.73 5.45
N PHE A 190 1.94 -12.22 6.11
CA PHE A 190 3.33 -12.60 5.81
C PHE A 190 3.57 -14.10 5.99
N SER A 191 3.06 -14.67 7.08
CA SER A 191 3.21 -16.11 7.35
C SER A 191 2.50 -16.97 6.31
N GLU A 192 1.29 -16.56 5.90
CA GLU A 192 0.51 -17.21 4.85
C GLU A 192 1.25 -17.18 3.51
N MET A 193 1.83 -16.03 3.12
CA MET A 193 2.60 -15.91 1.88
C MET A 193 3.81 -16.87 1.85
N ILE A 194 4.57 -16.99 2.94
CA ILE A 194 5.70 -17.92 3.02
C ILE A 194 5.21 -19.38 2.89
N ALA A 195 4.18 -19.75 3.66
CA ALA A 195 3.62 -21.10 3.60
C ALA A 195 3.05 -21.45 2.22
N ALA A 196 2.46 -20.46 1.53
CA ALA A 196 1.96 -20.59 0.17
C ALA A 196 3.08 -20.85 -0.84
N VAL A 197 4.21 -20.14 -0.75
CA VAL A 197 5.40 -20.40 -1.58
C VAL A 197 5.94 -21.82 -1.35
N ASP A 198 6.04 -22.26 -0.10
CA ASP A 198 6.52 -23.61 0.23
C ASP A 198 5.59 -24.69 -0.36
N LYS A 199 4.28 -24.46 -0.34
CA LYS A 199 3.26 -25.36 -0.92
C LYS A 199 3.10 -25.23 -2.44
N GLY A 200 3.63 -24.17 -3.05
CA GLY A 200 3.38 -23.85 -4.46
C GLY A 200 1.94 -23.37 -4.74
N ASP A 201 1.27 -22.81 -3.73
CA ASP A 201 -0.11 -22.32 -3.82
C ASP A 201 -0.13 -20.81 -4.12
N ASN A 202 -0.07 -20.45 -5.41
CA ASN A 202 -0.02 -19.05 -5.81
C ASN A 202 -1.30 -18.27 -5.46
N LEU A 203 -2.45 -18.95 -5.39
CA LEU A 203 -3.69 -18.32 -4.96
C LEU A 203 -3.59 -17.91 -3.48
N ALA A 204 -3.21 -18.84 -2.60
CA ALA A 204 -3.01 -18.54 -1.17
C ALA A 204 -1.99 -17.41 -0.95
N TYR A 205 -0.91 -17.38 -1.74
CA TYR A 205 0.06 -16.29 -1.72
C TYR A 205 -0.61 -14.93 -2.04
N ASN A 206 -1.41 -14.88 -3.12
CA ASN A 206 -2.10 -13.66 -3.50
C ASN A 206 -3.17 -13.24 -2.46
N LEU A 207 -3.84 -14.17 -1.81
CA LEU A 207 -4.76 -13.85 -0.71
C LEU A 207 -4.01 -13.28 0.51
N GLY A 208 -2.87 -13.89 0.90
CA GLY A 208 -2.00 -13.38 1.96
C GLY A 208 -1.47 -11.98 1.69
N LYS A 209 -1.04 -11.73 0.45
CA LYS A 209 -0.64 -10.41 -0.04
C LYS A 209 -1.76 -9.37 0.15
N GLN A 210 -3.00 -9.69 -0.22
CA GLN A 210 -4.13 -8.75 -0.06
C GLN A 210 -4.43 -8.45 1.40
N MET A 211 -4.31 -9.44 2.30
CA MET A 211 -4.47 -9.20 3.74
C MET A 211 -3.45 -8.18 4.26
N VAL A 212 -2.17 -8.30 3.87
CA VAL A 212 -1.14 -7.32 4.27
C VAL A 212 -1.41 -5.96 3.64
N ASP A 213 -1.64 -5.93 2.32
CA ASP A 213 -1.85 -4.70 1.55
C ASP A 213 -3.01 -3.86 2.10
N LYS A 214 -4.19 -4.46 2.24
CA LYS A 214 -5.38 -3.75 2.69
C LYS A 214 -5.33 -3.41 4.18
N SER A 215 -4.61 -4.18 5.01
CA SER A 215 -4.39 -3.84 6.41
C SER A 215 -3.51 -2.59 6.56
N LEU A 216 -2.46 -2.46 5.76
CA LEU A 216 -1.64 -1.25 5.71
C LEU A 216 -2.45 -0.04 5.23
N MET A 217 -3.22 -0.21 4.16
CA MET A 217 -4.14 0.83 3.67
C MET A 217 -5.15 1.25 4.74
N LYS A 218 -5.73 0.29 5.47
CA LYS A 218 -6.65 0.56 6.57
C LYS A 218 -5.98 1.39 7.66
N GLY A 219 -4.73 1.07 8.03
CA GLY A 219 -3.98 1.88 8.98
C GLY A 219 -3.80 3.33 8.53
N PHE A 220 -3.55 3.57 7.25
CA PHE A 220 -3.44 4.92 6.68
C PHE A 220 -4.79 5.64 6.58
N TYR A 221 -5.85 4.95 6.18
CA TYR A 221 -7.22 5.47 6.23
C TYR A 221 -7.58 5.92 7.66
N LEU A 222 -7.41 5.03 8.65
CA LEU A 222 -7.68 5.34 10.05
C LEU A 222 -6.80 6.47 10.58
N ALA A 223 -5.58 6.63 10.05
CA ALA A 223 -4.74 7.78 10.36
C ALA A 223 -5.33 9.09 9.84
N SER A 224 -5.81 9.10 8.59
CA SER A 224 -6.25 10.32 7.91
C SER A 224 -7.73 10.64 8.18
N GLY A 225 -8.66 9.81 7.71
CA GLY A 225 -10.09 10.08 7.66
C GLY A 225 -10.98 9.27 8.61
N GLY A 226 -10.44 8.30 9.33
CA GLY A 226 -11.20 7.59 10.36
C GLY A 226 -11.57 8.52 11.54
N GLU A 227 -12.51 8.09 12.39
CA GLU A 227 -13.08 8.94 13.47
C GLU A 227 -12.07 9.49 14.50
N LYS A 228 -10.98 8.78 14.76
CA LYS A 228 -9.85 9.19 15.62
C LYS A 228 -8.63 9.68 14.80
N GLY A 229 -8.83 9.90 13.50
CA GLY A 229 -7.83 10.34 12.52
C GLY A 229 -7.65 11.86 12.49
N TYR A 230 -6.79 12.33 11.60
CA TYR A 230 -6.44 13.74 11.49
C TYR A 230 -7.60 14.64 11.05
N ALA A 231 -8.53 14.14 10.23
CA ALA A 231 -9.73 14.88 9.83
C ALA A 231 -10.50 15.42 11.06
N TYR A 232 -10.81 14.54 12.02
CA TYR A 232 -11.52 14.91 13.24
C TYR A 232 -10.61 15.56 14.30
N LYS A 233 -9.32 15.20 14.37
CA LYS A 233 -8.39 15.86 15.29
C LYS A 233 -8.21 17.34 14.99
N ILE A 234 -8.15 17.71 13.71
CA ILE A 234 -8.07 19.12 13.30
C ILE A 234 -9.35 19.84 13.69
N GLU A 235 -10.52 19.28 13.35
CA GLU A 235 -11.80 19.89 13.70
C GLU A 235 -11.95 20.07 15.22
N LYS A 236 -11.58 19.06 16.00
CA LYS A 236 -11.55 19.12 17.46
C LYS A 236 -10.58 20.21 17.95
N GLY A 237 -9.36 20.25 17.43
CA GLY A 237 -8.37 21.26 17.81
C GLY A 237 -8.83 22.68 17.50
N VAL A 238 -9.57 22.90 16.41
CA VAL A 238 -10.19 24.20 16.11
C VAL A 238 -11.21 24.59 17.17
N LYS A 239 -12.06 23.65 17.62
CA LYS A 239 -13.06 23.89 18.69
C LYS A 239 -12.39 24.16 20.05
N GLU A 240 -11.23 23.56 20.28
CA GLU A 240 -10.43 23.70 21.51
C GLU A 240 -9.41 24.85 21.44
N GLU A 241 -9.47 25.69 20.40
CA GLU A 241 -8.59 26.85 20.21
C GLU A 241 -7.08 26.49 20.22
N GLU A 242 -6.74 25.32 19.67
CA GLU A 242 -5.36 24.89 19.51
C GLU A 242 -4.55 25.86 18.64
N LYS A 243 -3.24 25.92 18.91
CA LYS A 243 -2.33 26.84 18.21
C LYS A 243 -2.37 26.62 16.68
N PRO A 244 -2.43 27.69 15.86
CA PRO A 244 -2.46 27.57 14.40
C PRO A 244 -1.34 26.69 13.83
N GLU A 245 -0.14 26.77 14.40
CA GLU A 245 1.02 25.97 13.96
C GLU A 245 0.79 24.48 14.19
N LYS A 246 0.17 24.12 15.32
CA LYS A 246 -0.15 22.72 15.64
C LYS A 246 -1.23 22.18 14.72
N LEU A 247 -2.25 23.00 14.39
CA LEU A 247 -3.28 22.63 13.41
C LEU A 247 -2.69 22.42 12.02
N LYS A 248 -1.72 23.24 11.59
CA LYS A 248 -1.00 23.05 10.32
C LYS A 248 -0.16 21.78 10.30
N VAL A 249 0.49 21.44 11.41
CA VAL A 249 1.21 20.16 11.55
C VAL A 249 0.23 18.98 11.42
N MET A 250 -0.93 19.04 12.08
CA MET A 250 -1.97 18.00 11.96
C MET A 250 -2.53 17.89 10.53
N GLN A 251 -2.75 19.02 9.86
CA GLN A 251 -3.20 19.08 8.47
C GLN A 251 -2.20 18.40 7.53
N ALA A 252 -0.90 18.66 7.71
CA ALA A 252 0.15 18.02 6.93
C ALA A 252 0.23 16.50 7.16
N GLU A 253 0.04 16.03 8.40
CA GLU A 253 -0.05 14.59 8.67
C GLU A 253 -1.28 13.96 8.00
N GLY A 254 -2.46 14.62 8.10
CA GLY A 254 -3.69 14.16 7.47
C GLY A 254 -3.59 14.05 5.95
N TRP A 255 -3.04 15.09 5.31
CA TRP A 255 -2.75 15.13 3.88
C TRP A 255 -1.81 14.00 3.47
N ALA A 256 -0.66 13.87 4.13
CA ALA A 256 0.38 12.94 3.71
C ALA A 256 -0.03 11.47 3.94
N PHE A 257 -0.81 11.17 4.99
CA PHE A 257 -1.41 9.84 5.14
C PHE A 257 -2.47 9.55 4.08
N PHE A 258 -3.25 10.55 3.66
CA PHE A 258 -4.21 10.37 2.56
C PHE A 258 -3.48 10.00 1.24
N GLN A 259 -2.30 10.57 0.98
CA GLN A 259 -1.53 10.22 -0.22
C GLN A 259 -1.24 8.71 -0.33
N SER A 260 -1.15 7.97 0.78
CA SER A 260 -0.92 6.51 0.78
C SER A 260 -2.14 5.69 0.32
N VAL A 261 -3.34 6.28 0.34
CA VAL A 261 -4.59 5.61 -0.05
C VAL A 261 -5.28 6.27 -1.25
N GLN A 262 -4.85 7.47 -1.64
CA GLN A 262 -5.45 8.28 -2.70
C GLN A 262 -5.64 7.50 -4.00
N GLY A 263 -4.65 6.70 -4.43
CA GLY A 263 -4.72 5.93 -5.67
C GLY A 263 -5.93 4.99 -5.77
N TYR A 264 -6.48 4.55 -4.64
CA TYR A 264 -7.69 3.71 -4.59
C TYR A 264 -8.96 4.55 -4.55
N VAL A 265 -8.95 5.60 -3.73
CA VAL A 265 -10.08 6.54 -3.61
C VAL A 265 -10.39 7.16 -4.97
N VAL A 266 -9.36 7.58 -5.71
CA VAL A 266 -9.50 8.29 -6.98
C VAL A 266 -9.99 7.39 -8.12
N LYS A 267 -9.62 6.11 -8.11
CA LYS A 267 -9.91 5.16 -9.20
C LYS A 267 -11.42 4.96 -9.41
N HIS A 268 -12.20 4.99 -8.34
CA HIS A 268 -13.64 4.75 -8.37
C HIS A 268 -14.47 5.94 -7.84
N SER A 269 -13.83 6.99 -7.33
CA SER A 269 -14.49 8.27 -7.02
C SER A 269 -13.50 9.44 -7.06
N GLN A 270 -13.24 9.96 -8.26
CA GLN A 270 -12.41 11.15 -8.45
C GLN A 270 -12.91 12.34 -7.63
N ALA A 271 -14.22 12.60 -7.63
CA ALA A 271 -14.81 13.72 -6.91
C ALA A 271 -14.59 13.65 -5.39
N ASP A 272 -14.71 12.45 -4.79
CA ASP A 272 -14.43 12.27 -3.36
C ASP A 272 -12.93 12.42 -3.07
N ALA A 273 -12.06 11.91 -3.94
CA ALA A 273 -10.61 12.08 -3.80
C ALA A 273 -10.19 13.55 -3.88
N ASP A 274 -10.74 14.30 -4.84
CA ASP A 274 -10.46 15.73 -5.02
C ASP A 274 -10.98 16.53 -3.83
N TYR A 275 -12.16 16.21 -3.34
CA TYR A 275 -12.71 16.83 -2.12
C TYR A 275 -11.78 16.58 -0.92
N ILE A 276 -11.36 15.34 -0.65
CA ILE A 276 -10.47 15.02 0.48
C ILE A 276 -9.13 15.77 0.33
N ASN A 277 -8.53 15.78 -0.88
CA ASN A 277 -7.32 16.55 -1.15
C ASN A 277 -7.51 18.03 -0.85
N GLN A 278 -8.58 18.64 -1.37
CA GLN A 278 -8.86 20.06 -1.18
C GLN A 278 -9.02 20.40 0.30
N GLN A 279 -9.67 19.53 1.08
CA GLN A 279 -9.81 19.75 2.52
C GLN A 279 -8.45 19.74 3.22
N PHE A 280 -7.59 18.78 2.91
CA PHE A 280 -6.28 18.65 3.55
C PHE A 280 -5.17 19.55 2.94
N ASP A 281 -5.43 20.22 1.81
CA ASP A 281 -4.46 21.09 1.16
C ASP A 281 -3.90 22.13 2.14
N LEU A 282 -2.57 22.27 2.20
CA LEU A 282 -1.91 23.14 3.18
C LEU A 282 -2.25 24.62 3.01
N SER A 283 -2.76 25.06 1.85
CA SER A 283 -3.29 26.41 1.67
C SER A 283 -4.69 26.60 2.26
N ASN A 284 -5.44 25.52 2.50
CA ASN A 284 -6.75 25.60 3.16
C ASN A 284 -6.58 25.96 4.65
N ASP A 285 -7.46 26.83 5.17
CA ASP A 285 -7.50 27.13 6.61
C ASP A 285 -7.99 25.89 7.38
N PRO A 286 -7.26 25.41 8.41
CA PRO A 286 -7.73 24.30 9.24
C PRO A 286 -9.15 24.46 9.80
N LYS A 287 -9.65 25.69 9.98
CA LYS A 287 -11.02 25.96 10.42
C LYS A 287 -12.09 25.47 9.46
N ASN A 288 -11.75 25.37 8.17
CA ASN A 288 -12.63 24.89 7.11
C ASN A 288 -12.72 23.36 7.08
N ILE A 289 -11.76 22.66 7.68
CA ILE A 289 -11.71 21.20 7.70
C ILE A 289 -12.82 20.66 8.60
N LYS A 290 -13.69 19.84 8.01
CA LYS A 290 -14.77 19.13 8.72
C LYS A 290 -14.54 17.63 8.61
N GLY A 291 -14.41 16.98 9.77
CA GLY A 291 -14.12 15.55 9.87
C GLY A 291 -15.19 14.72 9.17
N ASP A 292 -16.47 15.01 9.43
CA ASP A 292 -17.60 14.27 8.84
C ASP A 292 -17.61 14.32 7.31
N GLY A 293 -17.26 15.45 6.70
CA GLY A 293 -17.22 15.58 5.23
C GLY A 293 -16.15 14.67 4.61
N ILE A 294 -14.93 14.74 5.14
CA ILE A 294 -13.79 13.91 4.69
C ILE A 294 -14.12 12.43 4.91
N HIS A 295 -14.61 12.10 6.09
CA HIS A 295 -14.95 10.74 6.49
C HIS A 295 -16.00 10.13 5.55
N THR A 296 -17.07 10.87 5.27
CA THR A 296 -18.14 10.44 4.35
C THR A 296 -17.58 10.20 2.94
N ALA A 297 -16.68 11.06 2.46
CA ALA A 297 -16.01 10.88 1.17
C ALA A 297 -15.15 9.60 1.12
N PHE A 298 -14.46 9.24 2.21
CA PHE A 298 -13.76 7.96 2.31
C PHE A 298 -14.73 6.78 2.25
N VAL A 299 -15.81 6.79 3.03
CA VAL A 299 -16.80 5.71 3.05
C VAL A 299 -17.39 5.47 1.66
N ARG A 300 -17.80 6.55 0.96
CA ARG A 300 -18.33 6.44 -0.41
C ARG A 300 -17.32 5.84 -1.39
N SER A 301 -16.09 6.38 -1.41
CA SER A 301 -15.06 5.95 -2.36
C SER A 301 -14.56 4.53 -2.12
N LEU A 302 -14.37 4.12 -0.86
CA LEU A 302 -13.98 2.76 -0.50
C LEU A 302 -15.11 1.76 -0.78
N THR A 303 -16.36 2.16 -0.58
CA THR A 303 -17.52 1.35 -0.98
C THR A 303 -17.62 1.21 -2.49
N ALA A 304 -17.44 2.29 -3.26
CA ALA A 304 -17.42 2.23 -4.72
C ALA A 304 -16.31 1.29 -5.23
N THR A 305 -15.16 1.31 -4.57
CA THR A 305 -14.07 0.36 -4.83
C THR A 305 -14.49 -1.07 -4.51
N ALA A 306 -15.10 -1.33 -3.35
CA ALA A 306 -15.60 -2.65 -2.99
C ALA A 306 -16.59 -3.21 -4.02
N LYS A 307 -17.55 -2.39 -4.48
CA LYS A 307 -18.51 -2.75 -5.55
C LYS A 307 -17.79 -3.17 -6.83
N HIS A 308 -16.80 -2.38 -7.25
CA HIS A 308 -16.01 -2.72 -8.43
C HIS A 308 -15.23 -4.03 -8.28
N GLU A 309 -14.67 -4.32 -7.09
CA GLU A 309 -13.97 -5.58 -6.87
C GLU A 309 -14.91 -6.80 -6.93
N TYR A 310 -16.16 -6.67 -6.50
CA TYR A 310 -17.18 -7.70 -6.73
C TYR A 310 -17.53 -7.85 -8.21
N ASP A 311 -17.68 -6.75 -8.95
CA ASP A 311 -17.92 -6.79 -10.40
C ASP A 311 -16.75 -7.48 -11.13
N GLU A 312 -15.50 -7.18 -10.76
CA GLU A 312 -14.31 -7.88 -11.26
C GLU A 312 -14.32 -9.36 -10.85
N SER A 313 -14.84 -9.70 -9.68
CA SER A 313 -14.96 -11.10 -9.24
C SER A 313 -15.84 -11.89 -10.20
N PHE A 314 -17.00 -11.34 -10.55
CA PHE A 314 -17.89 -11.95 -11.53
C PHE A 314 -17.32 -11.98 -12.95
N ALA A 315 -16.60 -10.92 -13.36
CA ALA A 315 -15.98 -10.85 -14.68
C ALA A 315 -14.88 -11.90 -14.89
N ASN A 316 -14.20 -12.31 -13.80
CA ASN A 316 -13.10 -13.27 -13.85
C ASN A 316 -13.51 -14.66 -13.31
N TRP A 317 -14.82 -14.96 -13.26
CA TRP A 317 -15.34 -16.14 -12.59
C TRP A 317 -14.65 -17.44 -13.04
N GLY A 318 -14.36 -18.33 -12.08
CA GLY A 318 -13.66 -19.59 -12.32
C GLY A 318 -12.14 -19.49 -12.40
N GLN A 319 -11.58 -18.26 -12.38
CA GLN A 319 -10.15 -17.98 -12.28
C GLN A 319 -9.77 -17.56 -10.86
N ASP A 320 -8.51 -17.71 -10.48
CA ASP A 320 -7.97 -17.24 -9.19
C ASP A 320 -8.26 -15.76 -8.94
N LYS A 321 -8.24 -14.95 -10.01
CA LYS A 321 -8.57 -13.53 -9.94
C LYS A 321 -9.96 -13.27 -9.36
N ALA A 322 -10.96 -14.12 -9.61
CA ALA A 322 -12.28 -13.95 -9.01
C ALA A 322 -12.26 -14.07 -7.49
N VAL A 323 -11.48 -15.02 -6.96
CA VAL A 323 -11.32 -15.20 -5.51
C VAL A 323 -10.57 -14.03 -4.91
N ILE A 324 -9.52 -13.56 -5.59
CA ILE A 324 -8.70 -12.41 -5.15
C ILE A 324 -9.55 -11.15 -5.06
N THR A 325 -10.30 -10.79 -6.10
CA THR A 325 -11.10 -9.55 -6.08
C THR A 325 -12.33 -9.69 -5.18
N SER A 326 -12.88 -10.90 -4.98
CA SER A 326 -13.88 -11.12 -3.93
C SER A 326 -13.32 -10.83 -2.53
N LEU A 327 -12.08 -11.22 -2.25
CA LEU A 327 -11.41 -10.88 -0.98
C LEU A 327 -11.15 -9.37 -0.89
N GLU A 328 -10.69 -8.73 -1.97
CA GLU A 328 -10.46 -7.28 -1.98
C GLU A 328 -11.75 -6.52 -1.68
N GLY A 329 -12.89 -6.89 -2.28
CA GLY A 329 -14.20 -6.32 -1.96
C GLY A 329 -14.54 -6.42 -0.47
N ALA A 330 -14.34 -7.60 0.13
CA ALA A 330 -14.56 -7.80 1.56
C ALA A 330 -13.61 -6.96 2.43
N LEU A 331 -12.34 -6.86 2.07
CA LEU A 331 -11.34 -6.08 2.81
C LEU A 331 -11.58 -4.57 2.72
N PHE A 332 -12.11 -4.06 1.60
CA PHE A 332 -12.54 -2.66 1.51
C PHE A 332 -13.73 -2.35 2.42
N LEU A 333 -14.66 -3.29 2.58
CA LEU A 333 -15.74 -3.15 3.58
C LEU A 333 -15.20 -3.25 5.02
N ASP A 334 -14.27 -4.17 5.30
CA ASP A 334 -13.61 -4.22 6.62
C ASP A 334 -12.86 -2.92 6.92
N MET A 335 -12.27 -2.26 5.92
CA MET A 335 -11.57 -0.98 6.08
C MET A 335 -12.43 0.09 6.76
N ILE A 336 -13.71 0.16 6.37
CA ILE A 336 -14.71 1.12 6.88
C ILE A 336 -15.64 0.51 7.93
N LYS A 337 -15.29 -0.63 8.54
CA LYS A 337 -16.21 -1.38 9.41
C LYS A 337 -16.76 -0.60 10.60
N THR A 338 -15.97 0.32 11.14
CA THR A 338 -16.37 1.17 12.28
C THR A 338 -17.50 2.12 11.90
N ASP A 339 -17.66 2.36 10.60
CA ASP A 339 -18.54 3.38 10.05
C ASP A 339 -19.84 2.75 9.54
N LEU A 340 -19.81 1.44 9.24
CA LEU A 340 -20.97 0.67 8.77
C LEU A 340 -22.19 0.81 9.70
N PRO A 341 -22.09 0.72 11.04
CA PRO A 341 -23.27 0.86 11.89
C PRO A 341 -23.92 2.24 11.79
N LYS A 342 -23.11 3.30 11.70
CA LYS A 342 -23.58 4.69 11.57
C LYS A 342 -24.36 4.89 10.26
N VAL A 343 -23.91 4.28 9.17
CA VAL A 343 -24.56 4.42 7.86
C VAL A 343 -25.76 3.48 7.72
N LEU A 344 -25.62 2.21 8.12
CA LEU A 344 -26.64 1.18 7.93
C LEU A 344 -27.76 1.26 8.99
N GLY A 345 -27.47 1.86 10.14
CA GLY A 345 -28.43 2.22 11.20
C GLY A 345 -28.31 1.38 12.47
N ASP A 346 -27.54 0.29 12.46
CA ASP A 346 -27.24 -0.54 13.63
C ASP A 346 -26.06 -1.50 13.36
N GLU A 347 -25.51 -2.07 14.43
CA GLU A 347 -24.42 -3.05 14.36
C GLU A 347 -24.83 -4.38 13.71
N ALA A 348 -26.09 -4.79 13.83
CA ALA A 348 -26.56 -6.07 13.29
C ALA A 348 -26.50 -6.09 11.76
N LYS A 349 -26.93 -5.00 11.10
CA LYS A 349 -26.82 -4.84 9.64
C LYS A 349 -25.37 -4.72 9.17
N ALA A 350 -24.53 -4.04 9.94
CA ALA A 350 -23.10 -3.96 9.64
C ALA A 350 -22.44 -5.34 9.67
N ASN A 351 -22.70 -6.12 10.72
CA ASN A 351 -22.18 -7.48 10.85
C ASN A 351 -22.72 -8.41 9.75
N ALA A 352 -24.01 -8.30 9.41
CA ALA A 352 -24.60 -9.06 8.32
C ALA A 352 -23.92 -8.78 6.96
N LEU A 353 -23.63 -7.51 6.64
CA LEU A 353 -22.92 -7.16 5.42
C LEU A 353 -21.50 -7.76 5.37
N LEU A 354 -20.76 -7.68 6.49
CA LEU A 354 -19.41 -8.26 6.57
C LEU A 354 -19.44 -9.78 6.49
N GLU A 355 -20.44 -10.43 7.09
CA GLU A 355 -20.65 -11.87 6.97
C GLU A 355 -20.98 -12.26 5.52
N GLN A 356 -21.87 -11.55 4.86
CA GLN A 356 -22.19 -11.76 3.44
C GLN A 356 -20.95 -11.58 2.55
N ALA A 357 -20.12 -10.57 2.82
CA ALA A 357 -18.85 -10.38 2.11
C ALA A 357 -17.92 -11.60 2.25
N GLN A 358 -17.83 -12.20 3.45
CA GLN A 358 -17.08 -13.43 3.68
C GLN A 358 -17.73 -14.63 2.97
N GLN A 359 -19.05 -14.76 3.04
CA GLN A 359 -19.78 -15.85 2.37
C GLN A 359 -19.63 -15.78 0.84
N HIS A 360 -19.57 -14.57 0.27
CA HIS A 360 -19.29 -14.37 -1.15
C HIS A 360 -17.89 -14.88 -1.52
N LEU A 361 -16.87 -14.57 -0.70
CA LEU A 361 -15.52 -15.10 -0.88
C LEU A 361 -15.49 -16.63 -0.82
N GLU A 362 -16.17 -17.24 0.14
CA GLU A 362 -16.25 -18.70 0.23
C GLU A 362 -16.97 -19.32 -0.97
N ALA A 363 -18.02 -18.67 -1.49
CA ALA A 363 -18.67 -19.10 -2.74
C ALA A 363 -17.74 -18.99 -3.95
N ALA A 364 -16.94 -17.93 -4.05
CA ALA A 364 -15.92 -17.77 -5.10
C ALA A 364 -14.85 -18.87 -5.04
N LYS A 365 -14.33 -19.20 -3.84
CA LYS A 365 -13.40 -20.33 -3.62
C LYS A 365 -14.01 -21.67 -4.03
N ALA A 366 -15.29 -21.87 -3.70
CA ALA A 366 -16.05 -23.07 -4.06
C ALA A 366 -16.51 -23.10 -5.53
N LYS A 367 -16.26 -22.02 -6.30
CA LYS A 367 -16.72 -21.83 -7.68
C LYS A 367 -18.26 -21.89 -7.83
N ASP A 368 -19.00 -21.62 -6.77
CA ASP A 368 -20.47 -21.60 -6.74
C ASP A 368 -21.01 -20.21 -7.15
N LYS A 369 -21.15 -20.00 -8.46
CA LYS A 369 -21.55 -18.70 -9.02
C LYS A 369 -22.95 -18.27 -8.58
N GLN A 370 -23.89 -19.21 -8.58
CA GLN A 370 -25.29 -18.92 -8.25
C GLN A 370 -25.41 -18.44 -6.81
N LYS A 371 -24.69 -19.10 -5.88
CA LYS A 371 -24.64 -18.65 -4.49
C LYS A 371 -23.99 -17.29 -4.34
N ALA A 372 -22.87 -17.03 -5.03
CA ALA A 372 -22.22 -15.72 -4.99
C ALA A 372 -23.13 -14.59 -5.54
N GLU A 373 -23.81 -14.82 -6.66
CA GLU A 373 -24.78 -13.88 -7.25
C GLU A 373 -25.95 -13.60 -6.29
N ALA A 374 -26.48 -14.64 -5.62
CA ALA A 374 -27.54 -14.49 -4.64
C ALA A 374 -27.08 -13.64 -3.44
N ILE A 375 -25.90 -13.93 -2.88
CA ILE A 375 -25.31 -13.16 -1.77
C ILE A 375 -25.09 -11.71 -2.17
N TYR A 376 -24.50 -11.45 -3.34
CA TYR A 376 -24.23 -10.09 -3.79
C TYR A 376 -25.53 -9.28 -3.97
N LYS A 377 -26.59 -9.90 -4.48
CA LYS A 377 -27.92 -9.27 -4.58
C LYS A 377 -28.47 -8.85 -3.21
N GLU A 378 -28.19 -9.61 -2.15
CA GLU A 378 -28.57 -9.24 -0.78
C GLU A 378 -27.70 -8.12 -0.22
N MET A 379 -26.43 -8.03 -0.64
CA MET A 379 -25.51 -6.96 -0.21
C MET A 379 -25.82 -5.61 -0.88
N GLN A 380 -26.35 -5.62 -2.10
CA GLN A 380 -26.57 -4.43 -2.94
C GLN A 380 -27.28 -3.27 -2.20
N PRO A 381 -28.40 -3.46 -1.48
CA PRO A 381 -29.05 -2.37 -0.76
C PRO A 381 -28.14 -1.66 0.25
N SER A 382 -27.32 -2.43 0.98
CA SER A 382 -26.35 -1.87 1.94
C SER A 382 -25.21 -1.14 1.24
N LEU A 383 -24.68 -1.72 0.16
CA LEU A 383 -23.63 -1.12 -0.66
C LEU A 383 -24.10 0.19 -1.32
N ASP A 384 -25.33 0.24 -1.81
CA ASP A 384 -25.92 1.44 -2.41
C ASP A 384 -26.12 2.54 -1.37
N LYS A 385 -26.59 2.19 -0.17
CA LYS A 385 -26.72 3.13 0.94
C LYS A 385 -25.37 3.73 1.36
N LEU A 386 -24.33 2.90 1.43
CA LEU A 386 -22.96 3.32 1.73
C LEU A 386 -22.38 4.22 0.63
N ALA A 387 -22.58 3.89 -0.64
CA ALA A 387 -22.12 4.68 -1.77
C ALA A 387 -22.83 6.05 -1.89
N ALA A 388 -24.05 6.15 -1.36
CA ALA A 388 -24.82 7.39 -1.26
C ALA A 388 -24.64 8.12 0.08
N TYR A 389 -23.75 7.66 0.97
CA TYR A 389 -23.65 8.22 2.32
C TYR A 389 -23.39 9.73 2.30
N GLY A 390 -24.18 10.48 3.07
CA GLY A 390 -24.10 11.93 3.19
C GLY A 390 -24.39 12.72 1.90
N ARG A 391 -25.12 12.12 0.94
CA ARG A 391 -25.69 12.81 -0.23
C ARG A 391 -27.18 13.02 -0.08
#